data_AF-A0A0F9EPQ3-F1
#
_entry.id   AF-A0A0F9EPQ3-F1
#
_cell.length_a   1.000
_cell.length_b   1.000
_cell.length_c   1.000
_cell.angle_alpha   90.00
_cell.angle_beta   90.00
_cell.angle_gamma   90.00
#
_symmetry.space_group_name_H-M   'P 1'
#
loop_
_entity.id
_entity.type
_entity.pdbx_description
1 polymer ?
#
loop_
_entity_poly.entity_id
_entity_poly.type
_entity_poly.pdbx_seq_one_letter_code
_entity_poly.pdbx_strand_id
1 'polypeptide(L)'
;MPQEGNLQVVSFARSIDADDFGAVPVEMGARGEAVELWGLHLIPGEMGVVVSQSLMVALSSNPSHELTPPGSEDAFLADRALYGMAMARKTSHTAIGEIIVPQDFVPLYGIVRPRRQILVWSFIRPAATLVFRVEIYYRPVSLNKHDLDALNLKYGKYRRGA
;
A
#
# COMPACT_ATOMS: atom_id res chain seq x y z
N MET A 1 -20.36 10.85 -4.60
CA MET A 1 -20.09 9.50 -5.13
C MET A 1 -18.95 9.60 -6.13
N PRO A 2 -18.06 8.60 -6.21
CA PRO A 2 -17.01 8.54 -7.21
C PRO A 2 -17.62 8.62 -8.64
N GLN A 3 -17.06 9.47 -9.51
CA GLN A 3 -17.48 9.58 -10.92
C GLN A 3 -16.75 8.54 -11.77
N GLU A 4 -17.52 7.74 -12.52
CA GLU A 4 -16.99 6.73 -13.44
C GLU A 4 -16.07 7.36 -14.50
N GLY A 5 -15.00 6.66 -14.89
CA GLY A 5 -14.08 7.09 -15.94
C GLY A 5 -13.07 8.18 -15.54
N ASN A 6 -13.36 8.94 -14.48
CA ASN A 6 -12.43 9.95 -13.95
C ASN A 6 -11.40 9.33 -12.99
N LEU A 7 -10.17 9.82 -13.06
CA LEU A 7 -9.13 9.46 -12.10
C LEU A 7 -9.50 10.03 -10.73
N GLN A 8 -9.36 9.19 -9.71
CA GLN A 8 -9.67 9.49 -8.33
C GLN A 8 -8.52 9.08 -7.42
N VAL A 9 -8.53 9.64 -6.22
CA VAL A 9 -7.49 9.42 -5.22
C VAL A 9 -8.14 9.07 -3.89
N VAL A 10 -7.65 8.01 -3.27
CA VAL A 10 -7.85 7.78 -1.84
C VAL A 10 -6.55 8.12 -1.13
N SER A 11 -6.65 8.92 -0.05
CA SER A 11 -5.50 9.33 0.74
C SER A 11 -5.59 8.72 2.13
N PHE A 12 -4.49 8.16 2.60
CA PHE A 12 -4.30 7.70 3.96
C PHE A 12 -3.12 8.45 4.56
N ALA A 13 -3.26 8.96 5.78
CA ALA A 13 -2.15 9.59 6.49
C ALA A 13 -2.13 9.09 7.93
N ARG A 14 -0.93 8.85 8.46
CA ARG A 14 -0.76 8.33 9.81
C ARG A 14 0.57 8.78 10.41
N SER A 15 0.52 9.06 11.71
CA SER A 15 1.71 9.14 12.56
C SER A 15 2.08 7.73 13.01
N ILE A 16 3.34 7.36 12.82
CA ILE A 16 3.88 6.06 13.21
C ILE A 16 5.05 6.25 14.16
N ASP A 17 5.11 5.36 15.15
CA ASP A 17 6.16 5.30 16.14
C ASP A 17 7.33 4.43 15.64
N ALA A 18 8.38 4.33 16.45
CA ALA A 18 9.52 3.46 16.18
C ALA A 18 9.08 2.00 16.01
N ASP A 19 9.65 1.34 14.99
CA ASP A 19 9.42 -0.08 14.68
C ASP A 19 7.93 -0.47 14.54
N ASP A 20 7.15 0.39 13.88
CA ASP A 20 5.72 0.18 13.64
C ASP A 20 5.45 -0.66 12.38
N PHE A 21 4.68 -1.73 12.56
CA PHE A 21 4.16 -2.57 11.49
C PHE A 21 2.64 -2.56 11.58
N GLY A 22 1.98 -2.18 10.50
CA GLY A 22 0.55 -2.02 10.56
C GLY A 22 -0.15 -2.22 9.24
N ALA A 23 -1.46 -2.29 9.34
CA ALA A 23 -2.34 -2.46 8.21
C ALA A 23 -3.66 -1.72 8.43
N VAL A 24 -4.29 -1.31 7.33
CA VAL A 24 -5.61 -0.68 7.35
C VAL A 24 -6.39 -1.05 6.09
N PRO A 25 -7.69 -1.36 6.19
CA PRO A 25 -8.52 -1.48 4.99
C PRO A 25 -8.63 -0.13 4.28
N VAL A 26 -8.52 -0.15 2.96
CA VAL A 26 -8.70 1.04 2.12
C VAL A 26 -9.94 0.88 1.25
N GLU A 27 -10.85 1.84 1.36
CA GLU A 27 -12.06 1.90 0.55
C GLU A 27 -11.79 2.70 -0.74
N MET A 28 -11.89 2.05 -1.90
CA MET A 28 -11.81 2.66 -3.23
C MET A 28 -13.10 2.37 -4.00
N GLY A 29 -13.58 3.33 -4.79
CA GLY A 29 -14.80 3.16 -5.59
C GLY A 29 -16.09 2.96 -4.77
N ALA A 30 -17.21 2.67 -5.44
CA ALA A 30 -18.44 2.32 -4.75
C ALA A 30 -18.50 0.81 -4.42
N ARG A 31 -19.29 0.44 -3.40
CA ARG A 31 -19.37 -0.94 -2.91
C ARG A 31 -19.75 -1.92 -4.02
N GLY A 32 -18.78 -2.72 -4.45
CA GLY A 32 -18.99 -3.84 -5.37
C GLY A 32 -18.56 -3.59 -6.82
N GLU A 33 -18.18 -2.35 -7.16
CA GLU A 33 -17.61 -1.98 -8.45
C GLU A 33 -16.15 -2.45 -8.58
N ALA A 34 -15.67 -2.54 -9.81
CA ALA A 34 -14.26 -2.74 -10.09
C ALA A 34 -13.56 -1.39 -10.22
N VAL A 35 -12.29 -1.35 -9.86
CA VAL A 35 -11.45 -0.17 -10.07
C VAL A 35 -10.20 -0.58 -10.82
N GLU A 36 -9.80 0.24 -11.76
CA GLU A 36 -8.48 0.20 -12.36
C GLU A 36 -7.51 0.96 -11.44
N LEU A 37 -6.44 0.30 -11.01
CA LEU A 37 -5.38 0.94 -10.23
C LEU A 37 -4.38 1.61 -11.18
N TRP A 38 -3.96 2.82 -10.82
CA TRP A 38 -3.04 3.63 -11.61
C TRP A 38 -1.69 3.81 -10.92
N GLY A 39 -1.69 3.98 -9.59
CA GLY A 39 -0.44 4.10 -8.86
C GLY A 39 -0.61 4.27 -7.37
N LEU A 40 0.48 4.08 -6.66
CA LEU A 40 0.64 4.34 -5.24
C LEU A 40 1.74 5.38 -5.06
N HIS A 41 1.42 6.46 -4.37
CA HIS A 41 2.35 7.55 -4.06
C HIS A 41 2.55 7.61 -2.56
N LEU A 42 3.77 7.30 -2.11
CA LEU A 42 4.24 7.48 -0.75
C LEU A 42 4.82 8.88 -0.60
N ILE A 43 4.32 9.62 0.39
CA ILE A 43 4.75 10.95 0.74
C ILE A 43 5.24 10.88 2.20
N PRO A 44 6.52 10.57 2.42
CA PRO A 44 7.07 10.54 3.76
C PRO A 44 7.20 11.98 4.28
N GLY A 45 6.78 12.21 5.53
CA GLY A 45 7.09 13.45 6.23
C GLY A 45 8.58 13.54 6.56
N GLU A 46 8.93 14.49 7.42
CA GLU A 46 10.33 14.72 7.76
C GLU A 46 10.93 13.51 8.49
N MET A 47 11.91 12.86 7.85
CA MET A 47 12.69 11.80 8.45
C MET A 47 13.94 12.41 9.12
N GLY A 48 13.86 12.74 10.41
CA GLY A 48 15.02 13.20 11.19
C GLY A 48 16.08 12.09 11.26
N VAL A 49 17.35 12.38 10.93
CA VAL A 49 18.38 11.33 10.78
C VAL A 49 19.35 11.33 11.95
N VAL A 50 19.36 10.20 12.67
CA VAL A 50 20.42 9.85 13.64
C VAL A 50 21.07 8.50 13.28
N VAL A 51 20.32 7.59 12.64
CA VAL A 51 20.73 6.26 12.14
C VAL A 51 19.98 5.92 10.84
N SER A 52 20.21 4.72 10.25
CA SER A 52 19.48 4.19 9.08
C SER A 52 18.00 3.95 9.35
N GLN A 53 17.16 4.25 8.35
CA GLN A 53 15.72 4.31 8.48
C GLN A 53 15.02 3.83 7.21
N SER A 54 13.98 2.99 7.33
CA SER A 54 13.21 2.48 6.19
C SER A 54 11.72 2.55 6.46
N LEU A 55 10.95 3.11 5.53
CA LEU A 55 9.49 3.01 5.45
C LEU A 55 9.13 2.29 4.15
N MET A 56 8.45 1.17 4.27
CA MET A 56 7.86 0.43 3.15
C MET A 56 6.35 0.48 3.28
N VAL A 57 5.68 0.70 2.15
CA VAL A 57 4.22 0.71 2.06
C VAL A 57 3.80 -0.07 0.83
N ALA A 58 2.82 -0.96 0.96
CA ALA A 58 2.31 -1.76 -0.13
C ALA A 58 0.80 -2.01 0.00
N LEU A 59 0.17 -2.42 -1.09
CA LEU A 59 -1.17 -2.99 -1.08
C LEU A 59 -1.09 -4.51 -0.89
N SER A 60 -2.03 -5.06 -0.12
CA SER A 60 -2.16 -6.48 0.14
C SER A 60 -3.44 -7.04 -0.46
N SER A 61 -3.29 -8.17 -1.14
CA SER A 61 -4.40 -9.05 -1.55
C SER A 61 -4.78 -10.10 -0.50
N ASN A 62 -4.07 -10.15 0.64
CA ASN A 62 -4.34 -11.08 1.73
C ASN A 62 -5.11 -10.38 2.86
N PRO A 63 -6.38 -10.77 3.13
CA PRO A 63 -7.19 -10.16 4.17
C PRO A 63 -6.63 -10.37 5.58
N SER A 64 -5.79 -11.40 5.82
CA SER A 64 -5.26 -11.64 7.17
C SER A 64 -4.26 -10.56 7.61
N HIS A 65 -3.68 -9.79 6.67
CA HIS A 65 -2.74 -8.72 7.02
C HIS A 65 -3.37 -7.60 7.82
N GLU A 66 -4.69 -7.47 7.82
CA GLU A 66 -5.41 -6.54 8.71
C GLU A 66 -5.15 -6.84 10.19
N LEU A 67 -5.00 -8.13 10.54
CA LEU A 67 -4.77 -8.58 11.91
C LEU A 67 -3.30 -8.91 12.18
N THR A 68 -2.61 -9.44 11.17
CA THR A 68 -1.23 -9.90 11.28
C THR A 68 -0.42 -9.38 10.09
N PRO A 69 -0.02 -8.10 10.09
CA PRO A 69 0.88 -7.57 9.07
C PRO A 69 2.28 -8.21 9.19
N PRO A 70 3.10 -8.21 8.13
CA PRO A 70 4.48 -8.68 8.20
C PRO A 70 5.28 -7.89 9.24
N GLY A 71 5.82 -8.58 10.24
CA GLY A 71 6.50 -7.98 11.39
C GLY A 71 8.01 -7.72 11.21
N SER A 72 8.53 -7.81 9.98
CA SER A 72 9.92 -7.49 9.67
C SER A 72 10.06 -7.07 8.20
N GLU A 73 11.18 -6.42 7.85
CA GLU A 73 11.50 -6.08 6.45
C GLU A 73 11.60 -7.33 5.58
N ASP A 74 12.31 -8.36 6.02
CA ASP A 74 12.44 -9.61 5.26
C ASP A 74 11.09 -10.29 5.04
N ALA A 75 10.23 -10.32 6.07
CA ALA A 75 8.88 -10.87 5.94
C ALA A 75 8.03 -10.05 4.95
N PHE A 76 8.18 -8.72 4.98
CA PHE A 76 7.47 -7.83 4.07
C PHE A 76 7.93 -8.03 2.61
N LEU A 77 9.24 -8.09 2.37
CA LEU A 77 9.82 -8.30 1.03
C LEU A 77 9.54 -9.70 0.47
N ALA A 78 9.45 -10.72 1.34
CA ALA A 78 9.17 -12.08 0.93
C ALA A 78 7.67 -12.35 0.66
N ASP A 79 6.77 -11.45 1.07
CA ASP A 79 5.34 -11.67 1.01
C ASP A 79 4.76 -11.45 -0.41
N ARG A 80 4.43 -12.55 -1.08
CA ARG A 80 3.87 -12.55 -2.44
C ARG A 80 2.44 -11.98 -2.52
N ALA A 81 1.77 -11.77 -1.39
CA ALA A 81 0.45 -11.14 -1.38
C ALA A 81 0.53 -9.62 -1.45
N LEU A 82 1.71 -9.04 -1.18
CA LEU A 82 1.97 -7.61 -1.29
C LEU A 82 2.35 -7.23 -2.72
N TYR A 83 1.86 -6.07 -3.16
CA TYR A 83 2.13 -5.51 -4.48
C TYR A 83 2.10 -3.97 -4.41
N GLY A 84 2.67 -3.31 -5.42
CA GLY A 84 2.70 -1.85 -5.44
C GLY A 84 3.58 -1.23 -4.36
N MET A 85 4.67 -1.90 -4.00
CA MET A 85 5.50 -1.51 -2.87
C MET A 85 6.30 -0.24 -3.18
N ALA A 86 6.01 0.84 -2.45
CA ALA A 86 6.82 2.05 -2.39
C ALA A 86 7.72 2.01 -1.16
N MET A 87 8.94 2.56 -1.28
CA MET A 87 9.92 2.55 -0.21
C MET A 87 10.61 3.90 -0.10
N ALA A 88 10.56 4.49 1.10
CA ALA A 88 11.36 5.64 1.47
C ALA A 88 12.45 5.20 2.47
N ARG A 89 13.71 5.33 2.09
CA ARG A 89 14.86 4.96 2.93
C ARG A 89 15.74 6.19 3.16
N LYS A 90 16.28 6.35 4.36
CA LYS A 90 17.23 7.42 4.69
C LYS A 90 18.34 6.86 5.55
N THR A 91 19.59 7.03 5.14
CA THR A 91 20.77 6.52 5.85
C THR A 91 21.71 7.68 6.18
N SER A 92 22.23 7.73 7.41
CA SER A 92 23.36 8.61 7.75
C SER A 92 24.65 7.81 7.68
N HIS A 93 25.45 8.04 6.63
CA HIS A 93 26.87 7.70 6.66
C HIS A 93 27.67 8.96 6.98
N THR A 94 28.58 8.87 7.95
CA THR A 94 29.47 9.94 8.42
C THR A 94 30.56 10.33 7.42
N ALA A 95 30.52 9.86 6.16
CA ALA A 95 31.61 10.07 5.21
C ALA A 95 31.15 10.31 3.76
N ILE A 96 30.15 11.19 3.56
CA ILE A 96 29.56 11.66 2.27
C ILE A 96 28.12 11.13 2.15
N GLY A 97 27.18 12.05 2.35
CA GLY A 97 25.75 11.78 2.45
C GLY A 97 25.15 11.30 1.15
N GLU A 98 24.90 10.00 1.07
CA GLU A 98 24.03 9.42 0.05
C GLU A 98 22.59 9.47 0.55
N ILE A 99 21.81 10.44 0.06
CA ILE A 99 20.36 10.44 0.23
C ILE A 99 19.79 9.66 -0.95
N ILE A 100 19.58 8.35 -0.76
CA ILE A 100 18.79 7.56 -1.71
C ILE A 100 17.32 7.91 -1.42
N VAL A 101 16.64 8.62 -2.31
CA VAL A 101 15.17 8.77 -2.27
C VAL A 101 14.60 7.74 -3.27
N PRO A 102 14.25 6.51 -2.84
CA PRO A 102 13.68 5.52 -3.75
C PRO A 102 12.21 5.87 -4.01
N GLN A 103 11.74 5.46 -5.19
CA GLN A 103 10.41 5.69 -5.78
C GLN A 103 9.27 6.01 -4.79
N ASP A 104 9.01 7.30 -4.63
CA ASP A 104 7.80 7.80 -3.98
C ASP A 104 6.56 7.34 -4.74
N PHE A 105 6.63 7.22 -6.07
CA PHE A 105 5.52 6.78 -6.93
C PHE A 105 5.78 5.43 -7.58
N VAL A 106 4.86 4.49 -7.40
CA VAL A 106 4.87 3.16 -8.01
C VAL A 106 3.66 3.03 -8.94
N PRO A 107 3.87 2.91 -10.26
CA PRO A 107 2.78 2.67 -11.20
C PRO A 107 2.15 1.31 -10.91
N LEU A 108 0.83 1.29 -10.84
CA LEU A 108 0.05 0.08 -10.67
C LEU A 108 -0.64 -0.25 -11.99
N TYR A 109 -0.76 -1.55 -12.25
CA TYR A 109 -1.46 -2.03 -13.43
C TYR A 109 -2.41 -3.13 -12.99
N GLY A 110 -3.68 -2.97 -13.35
CA GLY A 110 -4.68 -4.00 -13.18
C GLY A 110 -6.01 -3.48 -12.68
N ILE A 111 -7.03 -4.29 -12.95
CA ILE A 111 -8.38 -4.07 -12.44
C ILE A 111 -8.52 -4.94 -11.19
N VAL A 112 -8.96 -4.33 -10.09
CA VAL A 112 -9.20 -5.02 -8.82
C VAL A 112 -10.62 -4.76 -8.33
N ARG A 113 -11.14 -5.67 -7.52
CA ARG A 113 -12.35 -5.41 -6.75
C ARG A 113 -11.93 -4.89 -5.36
N PRO A 114 -12.27 -3.65 -4.99
CA PRO A 114 -11.77 -3.00 -3.76
C PRO A 114 -12.22 -3.64 -2.45
N ARG A 115 -13.15 -4.60 -2.49
CA ARG A 115 -13.95 -5.03 -1.33
C ARG A 115 -13.13 -5.35 -0.07
N ARG A 116 -11.83 -5.66 -0.18
CA ARG A 116 -10.90 -5.90 0.92
C ARG A 116 -9.44 -5.58 0.55
N GLN A 117 -9.19 -4.44 -0.09
CA GLN A 117 -7.80 -3.99 -0.28
C GLN A 117 -7.27 -3.49 1.05
N ILE A 118 -6.09 -3.95 1.44
CA ILE A 118 -5.45 -3.57 2.69
C ILE A 118 -4.16 -2.85 2.35
N LEU A 119 -3.99 -1.64 2.87
CA LEU A 119 -2.72 -0.96 2.87
C LEU A 119 -1.91 -1.48 4.05
N VAL A 120 -0.68 -1.91 3.79
CA VAL A 120 0.23 -2.46 4.80
C VAL A 120 1.49 -1.61 4.79
N TRP A 121 2.03 -1.33 5.97
CA TRP A 121 3.30 -0.63 6.11
C TRP A 121 4.24 -1.35 7.08
N SER A 122 5.52 -1.12 6.84
CA SER A 122 6.61 -1.57 7.69
C SER A 122 7.58 -0.41 7.86
N PHE A 123 7.78 -0.01 9.10
CA PHE A 123 8.68 1.07 9.44
C PHE A 123 9.71 0.59 10.43
N ILE A 124 10.98 0.72 10.06
CA ILE A 124 12.09 0.21 10.85
C ILE A 124 12.99 1.37 11.21
N ARG A 125 12.97 1.71 12.51
CA ARG A 125 13.81 2.72 13.15
C ARG A 125 13.75 2.61 14.66
N PRO A 126 14.89 2.63 15.35
CA PRO A 126 14.91 2.99 16.76
C PRO A 126 14.76 4.53 16.91
N ALA A 127 13.74 4.96 17.66
CA ALA A 127 13.59 6.30 18.26
C ALA A 127 13.18 7.51 17.37
N ALA A 128 12.40 7.32 16.30
CA ALA A 128 11.81 8.45 15.57
C ALA A 128 10.31 8.24 15.28
N THR A 129 9.51 9.28 15.52
CA THR A 129 8.14 9.37 15.00
C THR A 129 8.15 9.95 13.59
N LEU A 130 7.37 9.39 12.68
CA LEU A 130 7.20 9.90 11.32
C LEU A 130 5.71 10.07 11.03
N VAL A 131 5.34 11.14 10.33
CA VAL A 131 4.05 11.21 9.64
C VAL A 131 4.27 10.79 8.20
N PHE A 132 3.50 9.84 7.70
CA PHE A 132 3.50 9.51 6.28
C PHE A 132 2.10 9.67 5.70
N ARG A 133 2.05 9.99 4.40
CA ARG A 133 0.82 10.00 3.60
C ARG A 133 0.99 9.07 2.42
N VAL A 134 -0.07 8.38 2.05
CA VAL A 134 -0.16 7.51 0.89
C VAL A 134 -1.36 7.95 0.07
N GLU A 135 -1.15 8.16 -1.22
CA GLU A 135 -2.21 8.41 -2.19
C GLU A 135 -2.28 7.22 -3.15
N ILE A 136 -3.45 6.60 -3.25
CA ILE A 136 -3.70 5.53 -4.22
C ILE A 136 -4.59 6.10 -5.31
N TYR A 137 -4.07 6.10 -6.52
CA TYR A 137 -4.73 6.61 -7.72
C TYR A 137 -5.50 5.46 -8.37
N TYR A 138 -6.79 5.67 -8.60
CA TYR A 138 -7.67 4.66 -9.19
C TYR A 138 -8.73 5.29 -10.08
N ARG A 139 -9.31 4.48 -10.97
CA ARG A 139 -10.44 4.86 -11.83
C ARG A 139 -11.56 3.83 -11.65
N PRO A 140 -12.79 4.23 -11.31
CA PRO A 140 -13.92 3.29 -11.30
C PRO A 140 -14.20 2.79 -12.72
N VAL A 141 -14.45 1.49 -12.83
CA VAL A 141 -14.75 0.82 -14.09
C VAL A 141 -16.06 0.05 -13.95
N SER A 142 -17.04 0.36 -14.80
CA SER A 142 -18.21 -0.50 -14.97
C SER A 142 -17.83 -1.73 -15.77
N LEU A 143 -17.89 -2.88 -15.11
CA LEU A 143 -17.73 -4.18 -15.73
C LEU A 143 -19.06 -4.91 -15.78
N ASN A 144 -19.26 -5.70 -16.84
CA ASN A 144 -20.41 -6.59 -16.94
C ASN A 144 -20.33 -7.67 -15.85
N LYS A 145 -21.48 -8.25 -15.49
CA LYS A 145 -21.56 -9.29 -14.45
C LYS A 145 -20.56 -10.44 -14.67
N HIS A 146 -20.43 -10.90 -15.90
CA HIS A 146 -19.49 -11.97 -16.27
C HIS A 146 -18.03 -11.60 -15.94
N ASP A 147 -17.62 -10.36 -16.25
CA ASP A 147 -16.24 -9.91 -16.05
C ASP A 147 -15.97 -9.64 -14.56
N LEU A 148 -16.96 -9.16 -13.82
CA LEU A 148 -16.91 -9.07 -12.36
C LEU A 148 -16.76 -10.45 -11.72
N ASP A 149 -17.49 -11.45 -12.21
CA ASP A 149 -17.42 -12.84 -11.71
C ASP A 149 -16.07 -13.48 -12.03
N ALA A 150 -15.53 -13.26 -13.23
CA ALA A 150 -14.18 -13.69 -13.59
C ALA A 150 -13.10 -13.05 -12.71
N LEU A 151 -13.24 -11.77 -12.39
CA LEU A 151 -12.33 -11.04 -11.52
C LEU A 151 -12.40 -11.54 -10.07
N ASN A 152 -13.60 -11.87 -9.58
CA ASN A 152 -13.77 -12.56 -8.30
C ASN A 152 -13.16 -13.96 -8.32
N LEU A 153 -13.27 -14.71 -9.42
CA LEU A 153 -12.69 -16.05 -9.50
C LEU A 153 -11.16 -16.03 -9.49
N LYS A 154 -10.57 -15.05 -10.20
CA LYS A 154 -9.12 -14.93 -10.38
C LYS A 154 -8.41 -14.29 -9.18
N TYR A 155 -9.03 -13.31 -8.55
CA TYR A 155 -8.42 -12.50 -7.49
C TYR A 155 -9.22 -12.47 -6.18
N GLY A 156 -10.51 -12.80 -6.23
CA GLY A 156 -11.27 -13.10 -5.03
C GLY A 156 -10.84 -14.47 -4.52
N LYS A 157 -9.80 -14.48 -3.67
CA LYS A 157 -9.45 -15.61 -2.80
C LYS A 157 -10.57 -15.91 -1.79
N TYR A 158 -11.79 -16.14 -2.27
CA TYR A 158 -12.91 -16.73 -1.56
C TYR A 158 -13.35 -17.97 -2.30
N ARG A 159 -12.46 -18.97 -2.34
CA ARG A 159 -12.98 -20.28 -1.95
C ARG A 159 -13.45 -20.09 -0.51
N ARG A 160 -14.76 -19.92 -0.33
CA ARG A 160 -15.42 -20.54 0.82
C ARG A 160 -15.17 -22.05 0.65
N GLY A 161 -13.99 -22.51 1.04
CA GLY A 161 -13.74 -23.91 1.36
C GLY A 161 -13.85 -23.99 2.88
N ALA A 162 -14.74 -24.80 3.42
CA ALA A 162 -14.63 -26.27 3.40
C ALA A 162 -13.51 -26.73 4.34
#